data_AF-A0A2A6FHV2-F1
#
_entry.id   AF-A0A2A6FHV2-F1
#
_cell.length_a   1.000
_cell.length_b   1.000
_cell.length_c   1.000
_cell.angle_alpha   90.00
_cell.angle_beta   90.00
_cell.angle_gamma   90.00
#
_symmetry.space_group_name_H-M   'P 1'
#
loop_
_entity.id
_entity.type
_entity.pdbx_description
1 polymer ?
#
loop_
_entity_poly.entity_id
_entity_poly.type
_entity_poly.pdbx_seq_one_letter_code
_entity_poly.pdbx_strand_id
1 'polypeptide(L)'
;MAPSSRILWTNKSVLKFAGNSDPIGLIEEKARQLVLLARDAGWSGPPYNPLAIADLLNIPVEASGDVVDARTIATERGVKIEFNPTRPRERVRFSVAHEIAHTLFSDVAEQTRHRGGTAESDDWQLEMLCNLAAAEFVMPAGSLPATDQLPKIEELMVDRRRFDVSAEAFLMRIVKATTEPALMFCASPIESQSKKPSYRVDYSVGSKSAPIVITSGTDVPDSSIVYSCTAIGQTNRKTEDWISKGNLPVECVGIPAFAGASYPRVAGIVRFRAQDADPLALHVVHGDVLKPVGTEPKVICQLVNDQARTWGGGVARSAAVKYPNAQRQFSDWFVKLPRRARLGEVHFADVGNNTYIASLIAQEGYGASSTPRIRYAPLERCFRAVAEFAAGHGLSVHLPRIGSGQSGGSWDTVEEIAQDTLIAKGVRVTVYDLPPKRQNNGAELLI
;
A
#
# COMPACT_ATOMS: atom_id res chain seq x y z
N MET A 1 13.07 6.58 16.90
CA MET A 1 12.97 7.06 15.50
C MET A 1 14.38 7.10 14.92
N ALA A 2 14.76 6.08 14.15
CA ALA A 2 15.66 6.35 13.03
C ALA A 2 14.80 7.05 11.97
N PRO A 3 15.28 8.13 11.33
CA PRO A 3 14.53 8.72 10.24
C PRO A 3 14.36 7.64 9.17
N SER A 4 13.11 7.31 8.82
CA SER A 4 12.84 6.75 7.49
C SER A 4 13.52 7.70 6.52
N SER A 5 14.55 7.22 5.83
CA SER A 5 15.27 8.00 4.84
C SER A 5 14.26 8.39 3.77
N ARG A 6 13.69 9.61 3.87
CA ARG A 6 12.96 10.21 2.76
C ARG A 6 13.93 10.19 1.58
N ILE A 7 13.62 9.38 0.58
CA ILE A 7 14.44 9.25 -0.62
C ILE A 7 14.60 10.66 -1.19
N LEU A 8 15.84 11.11 -1.34
CA LEU A 8 16.14 12.36 -2.03
C LEU A 8 16.04 12.07 -3.53
N TRP A 9 14.93 12.46 -4.14
CA TRP A 9 14.71 12.30 -5.57
C TRP A 9 15.59 13.25 -6.37
N THR A 10 16.43 12.71 -7.24
CA THR A 10 17.36 13.46 -8.10
C THR A 10 17.19 13.12 -9.57
N ASN A 11 16.58 11.96 -9.88
CA ASN A 11 16.44 11.49 -11.24
C ASN A 11 15.47 12.40 -12.04
N LYS A 12 15.91 12.85 -13.22
CA LYS A 12 15.18 13.83 -14.04
C LYS A 12 13.81 13.33 -14.49
N SER A 13 13.71 12.06 -14.91
CA SER A 13 12.44 11.44 -15.33
C SER A 13 11.45 11.39 -14.17
N VAL A 14 11.93 11.00 -12.98
CA VAL A 14 11.12 10.96 -11.76
C VAL A 14 10.63 12.36 -11.37
N LEU A 15 11.51 13.35 -11.37
CA LEU A 15 11.15 14.74 -11.05
C LEU A 15 10.16 15.34 -12.05
N LYS A 16 10.34 15.09 -13.35
CA LYS A 16 9.41 15.51 -14.42
C LYS A 16 8.04 14.83 -14.26
N PHE A 17 8.02 13.54 -13.94
CA PHE A 17 6.81 12.75 -13.72
C PHE A 17 6.02 13.22 -12.49
N ALA A 18 6.71 13.42 -11.37
CA ALA A 18 6.07 13.72 -10.09
C ALA A 18 5.71 15.20 -9.93
N GLY A 19 6.50 16.12 -10.50
CA GLY A 19 6.36 17.55 -10.26
C GLY A 19 6.48 17.86 -8.76
N ASN A 20 5.37 18.30 -8.16
CA ASN A 20 5.29 18.59 -6.71
C ASN A 20 4.66 17.46 -5.88
N SER A 21 4.25 16.36 -6.52
CA SER A 21 3.65 15.20 -5.87
C SER A 21 4.73 14.23 -5.34
N ASP A 22 4.35 13.36 -4.42
CA ASP A 22 5.22 12.23 -4.04
C ASP A 22 5.32 11.23 -5.20
N PRO A 23 6.53 10.87 -5.68
CA PRO A 23 6.69 9.98 -6.83
C PRO A 23 6.13 8.57 -6.61
N ILE A 24 6.25 8.02 -5.38
CA ILE A 24 5.75 6.68 -5.05
C ILE A 24 4.22 6.69 -5.08
N GLY A 25 3.57 7.59 -4.36
CA GLY A 25 2.12 7.70 -4.37
C GLY A 25 1.55 7.96 -5.77
N LEU A 26 2.22 8.79 -6.58
CA LEU A 26 1.76 9.09 -7.94
C LEU A 26 1.90 7.88 -8.90
N ILE A 27 2.98 7.11 -8.81
CA ILE A 27 3.14 5.92 -9.67
C ILE A 27 2.13 4.83 -9.30
N GLU A 28 1.89 4.62 -8.01
CA GLU A 28 0.89 3.66 -7.54
C GLU A 28 -0.53 4.09 -7.94
N GLU A 29 -0.85 5.39 -7.84
CA GLU A 29 -2.13 5.93 -8.30
C GLU A 29 -2.34 5.69 -9.80
N LYS A 30 -1.36 6.06 -10.64
CA LYS A 30 -1.44 5.88 -12.09
C LYS A 30 -1.53 4.40 -12.49
N ALA A 31 -0.74 3.54 -11.85
CA ALA A 31 -0.80 2.11 -12.09
C ALA A 31 -2.19 1.55 -11.75
N ARG A 32 -2.74 1.93 -10.59
CA ARG A 32 -4.09 1.53 -10.16
C ARG A 32 -5.18 2.05 -11.11
N GLN A 33 -5.07 3.27 -11.61
CA GLN A 33 -6.02 3.81 -12.59
C GLN A 33 -6.01 2.99 -13.89
N LEU A 34 -4.84 2.64 -14.43
CA LEU A 34 -4.75 1.77 -15.61
C LEU A 34 -5.30 0.37 -15.36
N VAL A 35 -5.01 -0.21 -14.19
CA VAL A 35 -5.60 -1.49 -13.77
C VAL A 35 -7.11 -1.43 -13.79
N LEU A 36 -7.72 -0.38 -13.23
CA LEU A 36 -9.18 -0.23 -13.19
C LEU A 36 -9.76 -0.08 -14.61
N LEU A 37 -9.16 0.77 -15.45
CA LEU A 37 -9.58 0.92 -16.84
C LEU A 37 -9.47 -0.38 -17.63
N ALA A 38 -8.40 -1.14 -17.43
CA ALA A 38 -8.24 -2.45 -18.05
C ALA A 38 -9.32 -3.42 -17.58
N ARG A 39 -9.65 -3.43 -16.28
CA ARG A 39 -10.75 -4.26 -15.73
C ARG A 39 -12.10 -3.88 -16.31
N ASP A 40 -12.38 -2.59 -16.48
CA ASP A 40 -13.60 -2.09 -17.14
C ASP A 40 -13.66 -2.55 -18.62
N ALA A 41 -12.51 -2.66 -19.28
CA ALA A 41 -12.37 -3.20 -20.63
C ALA A 41 -12.40 -4.75 -20.70
N GLY A 42 -12.69 -5.44 -19.59
CA GLY A 42 -12.81 -6.91 -19.54
C GLY A 42 -11.53 -7.65 -19.18
N TRP A 43 -10.47 -6.94 -18.79
CA TRP A 43 -9.26 -7.58 -18.28
C TRP A 43 -9.55 -8.34 -16.99
N SER A 44 -9.23 -9.62 -17.01
CA SER A 44 -9.51 -10.55 -15.93
C SER A 44 -8.30 -11.43 -15.65
N GLY A 45 -8.35 -12.08 -14.49
CA GLY A 45 -7.31 -12.96 -13.99
C GLY A 45 -7.78 -13.62 -12.69
N PRO A 46 -6.88 -14.30 -11.97
CA PRO A 46 -5.48 -14.56 -12.32
C PRO A 46 -5.32 -15.69 -13.38
N PRO A 47 -4.24 -15.69 -14.18
CA PRO A 47 -3.17 -14.70 -14.21
C PRO A 47 -3.59 -13.43 -14.95
N TYR A 48 -3.18 -12.27 -14.43
CA TYR A 48 -3.41 -10.97 -15.04
C TYR A 48 -2.39 -10.72 -16.16
N ASN A 49 -2.82 -10.81 -17.42
CA ASN A 49 -1.92 -10.66 -18.56
C ASN A 49 -1.63 -9.17 -18.85
N PRO A 50 -0.38 -8.67 -18.70
CA PRO A 50 -0.06 -7.26 -18.90
C PRO A 50 -0.26 -6.79 -20.35
N LEU A 51 -0.31 -7.69 -21.34
CA LEU A 51 -0.58 -7.32 -22.72
C LEU A 51 -1.92 -6.58 -22.90
N ALA A 52 -2.93 -6.90 -22.09
CA ALA A 52 -4.21 -6.18 -22.15
C ALA A 52 -4.07 -4.69 -21.79
N ILE A 53 -3.11 -4.33 -20.91
CA ILE A 53 -2.80 -2.94 -20.60
C ILE A 53 -2.04 -2.29 -21.76
N ALA A 54 -1.10 -2.99 -22.39
CA ALA A 54 -0.43 -2.50 -23.59
C ALA A 54 -1.42 -2.24 -24.74
N ASP A 55 -2.37 -3.15 -24.96
CA ASP A 55 -3.45 -3.00 -25.95
C ASP A 55 -4.33 -1.79 -25.65
N LEU A 56 -4.73 -1.60 -24.38
CA LEU A 56 -5.49 -0.43 -23.94
C LEU A 56 -4.76 0.89 -24.22
N LEU A 57 -3.43 0.88 -24.10
CA LEU A 57 -2.56 2.03 -24.38
C LEU A 57 -2.16 2.15 -25.86
N ASN A 58 -2.59 1.22 -26.73
CA ASN A 58 -2.17 1.09 -28.12
C ASN A 58 -0.64 1.00 -28.30
N ILE A 59 0.03 0.28 -27.41
CA ILE A 59 1.48 0.07 -27.45
C ILE A 59 1.78 -1.28 -28.12
N PRO A 60 2.46 -1.30 -29.28
CA PRO A 60 2.87 -2.55 -29.91
C PRO A 60 3.86 -3.32 -29.03
N VAL A 61 3.63 -4.63 -28.87
CA VAL A 61 4.52 -5.53 -28.12
C VAL A 61 5.01 -6.65 -29.05
N GLU A 62 6.33 -6.71 -29.26
CA GLU A 62 6.98 -7.61 -30.23
C GLU A 62 8.00 -8.53 -29.55
N ALA A 63 8.10 -9.76 -30.03
CA ALA A 63 9.14 -10.69 -29.57
C ALA A 63 10.47 -10.38 -30.28
N SER A 64 11.56 -10.30 -29.52
CA SER A 64 12.91 -10.06 -30.04
C SER A 64 13.93 -10.92 -29.29
N GLY A 65 14.76 -11.67 -30.02
CA GLY A 65 15.86 -12.44 -29.43
C GLY A 65 17.06 -11.60 -29.01
N ASP A 66 17.11 -10.34 -29.45
CA ASP A 66 18.27 -9.45 -29.30
C ASP A 66 18.26 -8.68 -27.97
N VAL A 67 17.22 -8.85 -27.15
CA VAL A 67 17.08 -8.18 -25.85
C VAL A 67 17.32 -9.17 -24.72
N VAL A 68 17.91 -8.71 -23.61
CA VAL A 68 18.14 -9.58 -22.45
C VAL A 68 16.82 -10.01 -21.84
N ASP A 69 15.90 -9.08 -21.61
CA ASP A 69 14.59 -9.34 -21.00
C ASP A 69 13.46 -8.63 -21.75
N ALA A 70 13.46 -7.30 -21.70
CA ALA A 70 12.59 -6.44 -22.48
C ALA A 70 13.21 -5.04 -22.60
N ARG A 71 12.71 -4.23 -23.53
CA ARG A 71 13.06 -2.81 -23.69
C ARG A 71 11.91 -2.02 -24.30
N THR A 72 11.90 -0.72 -24.03
CA THR A 72 11.01 0.25 -24.67
C THR A 72 11.79 1.07 -25.70
N ILE A 73 11.24 1.19 -26.91
CA ILE A 73 11.87 1.87 -28.05
C ILE A 73 10.97 2.98 -28.56
N ALA A 74 11.53 4.16 -28.79
CA ALA A 74 10.83 5.26 -29.46
C ALA A 74 10.65 4.98 -30.96
N THR A 75 9.50 5.36 -31.49
CA THR A 75 9.11 5.21 -32.89
C THR A 75 8.47 6.51 -33.39
N GLU A 76 8.28 6.67 -34.69
CA GLU A 76 7.58 7.84 -35.26
C GLU A 76 6.14 8.01 -34.75
N ARG A 77 5.51 6.91 -34.28
CA ARG A 77 4.10 6.86 -33.86
C ARG A 77 3.92 6.79 -32.34
N GLY A 78 4.98 6.90 -31.56
CA GLY A 78 4.95 6.71 -30.11
C GLY A 78 6.04 5.74 -29.65
N VAL A 79 5.71 4.77 -28.82
CA VAL A 79 6.67 3.78 -28.32
C VAL A 79 6.24 2.36 -28.68
N LYS A 80 7.20 1.44 -28.77
CA LYS A 80 6.98 0.00 -28.86
C LYS A 80 7.79 -0.74 -27.80
N ILE A 81 7.31 -1.91 -27.39
CA ILE A 81 7.97 -2.79 -26.43
C ILE A 81 8.49 -4.02 -27.16
N GLU A 82 9.76 -4.36 -26.94
CA GLU A 82 10.32 -5.63 -27.38
C GLU A 82 10.64 -6.50 -26.15
N PHE A 83 10.33 -7.80 -26.20
CA PHE A 83 10.63 -8.74 -25.12
C PHE A 83 11.31 -10.01 -25.61
N ASN A 84 12.10 -10.65 -24.74
CA ASN A 84 12.77 -11.91 -25.05
C ASN A 84 11.85 -13.10 -24.74
N PRO A 85 11.35 -13.83 -25.76
CA PRO A 85 10.42 -14.94 -25.56
C PRO A 85 11.09 -16.19 -24.97
N THR A 86 12.42 -16.25 -24.91
CA THR A 86 13.17 -17.41 -24.37
C THR A 86 13.28 -17.40 -22.85
N ARG A 87 12.86 -16.31 -22.19
CA ARG A 87 12.84 -16.21 -20.73
C ARG A 87 11.69 -17.02 -20.13
N PRO A 88 11.81 -17.46 -18.86
CA PRO A 88 10.70 -18.05 -18.14
C PRO A 88 9.47 -17.15 -18.17
N ARG A 89 8.28 -17.76 -18.29
CA ARG A 89 7.01 -17.05 -18.48
C ARG A 89 6.75 -15.94 -17.44
N GLU A 90 6.98 -16.23 -16.17
CA GLU A 90 6.87 -15.26 -15.07
C GLU A 90 7.80 -14.05 -15.27
N ARG A 91 9.02 -14.27 -15.80
CA ARG A 91 9.98 -13.21 -16.09
C ARG A 91 9.58 -12.41 -17.33
N VAL A 92 9.07 -13.05 -18.37
CA VAL A 92 8.53 -12.35 -19.55
C VAL A 92 7.40 -11.42 -19.12
N ARG A 93 6.41 -11.92 -18.37
CA ARG A 93 5.27 -11.13 -17.91
C ARG A 93 5.69 -9.94 -17.07
N PHE A 94 6.59 -10.14 -16.11
CA PHE A 94 7.07 -9.02 -15.29
C PHE A 94 7.86 -8.01 -16.13
N SER A 95 8.69 -8.47 -17.08
CA SER A 95 9.48 -7.57 -17.93
C SER A 95 8.58 -6.74 -18.83
N VAL A 96 7.56 -7.34 -19.45
CA VAL A 96 6.57 -6.60 -20.24
C VAL A 96 5.81 -5.60 -19.38
N ALA A 97 5.37 -6.00 -18.18
CA ALA A 97 4.70 -5.07 -17.24
C ALA A 97 5.60 -3.90 -16.82
N HIS A 98 6.90 -4.15 -16.64
CA HIS A 98 7.91 -3.14 -16.32
C HIS A 98 8.10 -2.14 -17.47
N GLU A 99 8.18 -2.61 -18.71
CA GLU A 99 8.24 -1.72 -19.89
C GLU A 99 6.94 -0.92 -20.06
N ILE A 100 5.77 -1.49 -19.77
CA ILE A 100 4.51 -0.74 -19.71
C ILE A 100 4.60 0.35 -18.64
N ALA A 101 5.17 0.06 -17.46
CA ALA A 101 5.34 1.05 -16.40
C ALA A 101 6.25 2.22 -16.83
N HIS A 102 7.30 1.98 -17.61
CA HIS A 102 8.11 3.06 -18.18
C HIS A 102 7.29 4.04 -19.02
N THR A 103 6.21 3.59 -19.66
CA THR A 103 5.36 4.45 -20.50
C THR A 103 4.51 5.44 -19.69
N LEU A 104 4.43 5.27 -18.36
CA LEU A 104 3.80 6.23 -17.46
C LEU A 104 4.60 7.55 -17.34
N PHE A 105 5.86 7.54 -17.74
CA PHE A 105 6.75 8.69 -17.69
C PHE A 105 6.74 9.42 -19.04
N SER A 106 6.44 10.72 -19.02
CA SER A 106 6.22 11.53 -20.23
C SER A 106 7.44 11.61 -21.17
N ASP A 107 8.63 11.36 -20.67
CA ASP A 107 9.90 11.41 -21.39
C ASP A 107 10.35 10.04 -21.93
N VAL A 108 9.49 9.02 -21.87
CA VAL A 108 9.80 7.66 -22.33
C VAL A 108 10.29 7.59 -23.79
N ALA A 109 9.87 8.53 -24.64
CA ALA A 109 10.28 8.58 -26.04
C ALA A 109 11.60 9.34 -26.28
N GLU A 110 12.12 10.06 -25.28
CA GLU A 110 13.33 10.89 -25.39
C GLU A 110 14.62 10.06 -25.26
N GLN A 111 14.54 8.83 -24.73
CA GLN A 111 15.68 7.94 -24.52
C GLN A 111 15.29 6.48 -24.79
N THR A 112 16.20 5.71 -25.40
CA THR A 112 16.00 4.25 -25.50
C THR A 112 16.30 3.62 -24.15
N ARG A 113 15.30 3.02 -23.50
CA ARG A 113 15.41 2.48 -22.13
C ARG A 113 15.71 0.99 -22.20
N HIS A 114 16.84 0.58 -21.64
CA HIS A 114 17.26 -0.82 -21.56
C HIS A 114 17.19 -1.29 -20.12
N ARG A 115 16.53 -2.43 -19.88
CA ARG A 115 16.61 -3.11 -18.59
C ARG A 115 18.06 -3.58 -18.32
N GLY A 116 18.78 -2.85 -17.46
CA GLY A 116 20.16 -3.17 -17.05
C GLY A 116 21.31 -2.45 -17.77
N GLY A 117 21.07 -1.25 -18.35
CA GLY A 117 22.12 -0.39 -18.95
C GLY A 117 23.01 0.35 -17.93
N THR A 118 24.10 0.98 -18.41
CA THR A 118 25.10 1.71 -17.58
C THR A 118 24.46 2.85 -16.80
N ALA A 119 24.43 2.70 -15.48
CA ALA A 119 23.72 3.55 -14.54
C ALA A 119 24.29 4.97 -14.43
N GLU A 120 23.45 5.99 -14.63
CA GLU A 120 23.60 7.23 -13.85
C GLU A 120 23.34 6.88 -12.36
N SER A 121 23.96 7.61 -11.43
CA SER A 121 23.93 7.26 -10.00
C SER A 121 22.54 7.19 -9.36
N ASP A 122 21.50 7.70 -10.03
CA ASP A 122 20.13 7.76 -9.54
C ASP A 122 19.08 7.00 -10.38
N ASP A 123 19.48 6.25 -11.43
CA ASP A 123 18.55 5.47 -12.27
C ASP A 123 17.74 4.45 -11.47
N TRP A 124 18.29 3.97 -10.35
CA TRP A 124 17.60 3.09 -9.42
C TRP A 124 16.26 3.68 -8.92
N GLN A 125 16.14 5.01 -8.86
CA GLN A 125 14.90 5.69 -8.44
C GLN A 125 13.78 5.45 -9.45
N LEU A 126 14.09 5.57 -10.74
CA LEU A 126 13.15 5.30 -11.83
C LEU A 126 12.77 3.82 -11.87
N GLU A 127 13.78 2.94 -11.81
CA GLU A 127 13.61 1.49 -11.80
C GLU A 127 12.73 1.02 -10.64
N MET A 128 12.90 1.61 -9.45
CA MET A 128 12.07 1.31 -8.29
C MET A 128 10.60 1.64 -8.54
N LEU A 129 10.29 2.83 -9.07
CA LEU A 129 8.91 3.21 -9.40
C LEU A 129 8.31 2.31 -10.48
N CYS A 130 9.08 1.94 -11.49
CA CYS A 130 8.64 1.03 -12.55
C CYS A 130 8.34 -0.37 -11.98
N ASN A 131 9.14 -0.85 -11.03
CA ASN A 131 8.88 -2.11 -10.34
C ASN A 131 7.60 -2.07 -9.50
N LEU A 132 7.27 -0.95 -8.84
CA LEU A 132 6.02 -0.78 -8.10
C LEU A 132 4.80 -0.88 -9.02
N ALA A 133 4.81 -0.14 -10.14
CA ALA A 133 3.74 -0.20 -11.13
C ALA A 133 3.64 -1.59 -11.79
N ALA A 134 4.76 -2.19 -12.18
CA ALA A 134 4.79 -3.53 -12.75
C ALA A 134 4.17 -4.57 -11.82
N ALA A 135 4.48 -4.50 -10.52
CA ALA A 135 3.91 -5.36 -9.50
C ALA A 135 2.38 -5.21 -9.38
N GLU A 136 1.86 -3.98 -9.55
CA GLU A 136 0.43 -3.71 -9.61
C GLU A 136 -0.23 -4.26 -10.88
N PHE A 137 0.45 -4.22 -12.03
CA PHE A 137 -0.07 -4.78 -13.28
C PHE A 137 -0.13 -6.31 -13.30
N VAL A 138 0.83 -7.00 -12.67
CA VAL A 138 0.84 -8.47 -12.68
C VAL A 138 0.03 -9.09 -11.53
N MET A 139 -0.18 -8.33 -10.45
CA MET A 139 -0.93 -8.76 -9.27
C MET A 139 -1.65 -7.57 -8.61
N PRO A 140 -2.78 -7.10 -9.18
CA PRO A 140 -3.47 -5.90 -8.73
C PRO A 140 -3.95 -5.92 -7.28
N ALA A 141 -4.13 -4.75 -6.68
CA ALA A 141 -4.83 -4.61 -5.40
C ALA A 141 -6.24 -5.22 -5.49
N GLY A 142 -6.66 -5.94 -4.45
CA GLY A 142 -7.92 -6.68 -4.43
C GLY A 142 -7.94 -7.95 -5.30
N SER A 143 -6.80 -8.36 -5.89
CA SER A 143 -6.70 -9.66 -6.59
C SER A 143 -6.67 -10.86 -5.65
N LEU A 144 -6.45 -10.62 -4.36
CA LEU A 144 -6.46 -11.60 -3.28
C LEU A 144 -7.62 -11.31 -2.34
N PRO A 145 -8.30 -12.35 -1.80
CA PRO A 145 -9.25 -12.15 -0.71
C PRO A 145 -8.51 -11.65 0.53
N ALA A 146 -9.13 -10.71 1.26
CA ALA A 146 -8.69 -10.41 2.62
C ALA A 146 -8.76 -11.72 3.43
N THR A 147 -7.65 -12.08 4.04
CA THR A 147 -7.52 -13.34 4.77
C THR A 147 -7.10 -13.02 6.20
N ASP A 148 -7.86 -13.52 7.18
CA ASP A 148 -7.56 -13.33 8.60
C ASP A 148 -6.41 -14.21 9.10
N GLN A 149 -6.10 -15.26 8.33
CA GLN A 149 -5.01 -16.19 8.61
C GLN A 149 -4.36 -16.68 7.30
N LEU A 150 -3.08 -16.39 7.13
CA LEU A 150 -2.28 -16.83 5.99
C LEU A 150 -2.14 -18.36 5.98
N PRO A 151 -2.37 -19.01 4.83
CA PRO A 151 -2.00 -20.41 4.60
C PRO A 151 -0.50 -20.66 4.84
N LYS A 152 -0.11 -21.93 5.02
CA LYS A 152 1.30 -22.33 5.13
C LYS A 152 2.07 -21.99 3.86
N ILE A 153 3.39 -21.83 3.97
CA ILE A 153 4.20 -21.38 2.82
C ILE A 153 4.11 -22.31 1.61
N GLU A 154 3.93 -23.62 1.81
CA GLU A 154 3.76 -24.61 0.74
C GLU A 154 2.46 -24.37 -0.03
N GLU A 155 1.37 -24.09 0.68
CA GLU A 155 0.07 -23.76 0.07
C GLU A 155 0.15 -22.43 -0.67
N LEU A 156 0.85 -21.44 -0.09
CA LEU A 156 1.14 -20.16 -0.75
C LEU A 156 1.96 -20.36 -2.03
N MET A 157 2.95 -21.25 -2.04
CA MET A 157 3.76 -21.53 -3.24
C MET A 157 2.96 -22.24 -4.33
N VAL A 158 1.93 -23.02 -3.97
CA VAL A 158 0.98 -23.59 -4.93
C VAL A 158 0.05 -22.49 -5.47
N ASP A 159 -0.53 -21.67 -4.61
CA ASP A 159 -1.48 -20.61 -5.00
C ASP A 159 -0.81 -19.53 -5.88
N ARG A 160 0.46 -19.20 -5.61
CA ARG A 160 1.30 -18.32 -6.46
C ARG A 160 1.19 -18.64 -7.94
N ARG A 161 1.15 -19.93 -8.29
CA ARG A 161 1.15 -20.37 -9.71
C ARG A 161 -0.07 -19.89 -10.47
N ARG A 162 -1.20 -19.61 -9.80
CA ARG A 162 -2.40 -19.03 -10.43
C ARG A 162 -2.12 -17.61 -10.93
N PHE A 163 -1.34 -16.85 -10.18
CA PHE A 163 -0.94 -15.49 -10.52
C PHE A 163 0.23 -15.44 -11.48
N ASP A 164 1.08 -16.48 -11.49
CA ASP A 164 2.25 -16.64 -12.38
C ASP A 164 3.21 -15.43 -12.26
N VAL A 165 3.47 -15.06 -11.00
CA VAL A 165 4.39 -13.99 -10.53
C VAL A 165 5.41 -14.56 -9.56
N SER A 166 6.57 -13.91 -9.34
CA SER A 166 7.68 -14.36 -8.45
C SER A 166 7.23 -14.67 -7.01
N ALA A 167 7.95 -15.56 -6.30
CA ALA A 167 7.62 -15.89 -4.89
C ALA A 167 7.74 -14.65 -3.99
N GLU A 168 8.77 -13.85 -4.22
CA GLU A 168 9.00 -12.56 -3.57
C GLU A 168 7.80 -11.61 -3.75
N ALA A 169 7.34 -11.39 -4.99
CA ALA A 169 6.21 -10.50 -5.27
C ALA A 169 4.89 -11.03 -4.68
N PHE A 170 4.66 -12.34 -4.79
CA PHE A 170 3.46 -12.98 -4.25
C PHE A 170 3.38 -12.86 -2.72
N LEU A 171 4.47 -13.20 -2.01
CA LEU A 171 4.52 -13.15 -0.55
C LEU A 171 4.40 -11.71 -0.04
N MET A 172 5.06 -10.75 -0.70
CA MET A 172 4.91 -9.33 -0.37
C MET A 172 3.44 -8.88 -0.49
N ARG A 173 2.75 -9.25 -1.57
CA ARG A 173 1.34 -8.88 -1.77
C ARG A 173 0.42 -9.55 -0.75
N ILE A 174 0.65 -10.83 -0.46
CA ILE A 174 -0.10 -11.60 0.54
C ILE A 174 0.04 -10.98 1.94
N VAL A 175 1.27 -10.62 2.34
CA VAL A 175 1.51 -10.00 3.66
C VAL A 175 0.93 -8.60 3.74
N LYS A 176 0.94 -7.81 2.66
CA LYS A 176 0.26 -6.50 2.64
C LYS A 176 -1.27 -6.60 2.69
N ALA A 177 -1.85 -7.70 2.22
CA ALA A 177 -3.30 -7.90 2.14
C ALA A 177 -3.91 -8.57 3.39
N THR A 178 -3.09 -9.21 4.23
CA THR A 178 -3.58 -9.92 5.43
C THR A 178 -3.80 -8.98 6.61
N THR A 179 -4.71 -9.38 7.49
CA THR A 179 -4.90 -8.80 8.82
C THR A 179 -4.15 -9.59 9.90
N GLU A 180 -3.63 -10.79 9.59
CA GLU A 180 -2.75 -11.56 10.48
C GLU A 180 -1.43 -10.79 10.70
N PRO A 181 -0.99 -10.58 11.96
CA PRO A 181 0.31 -10.01 12.28
C PRO A 181 1.46 -10.84 11.69
N ALA A 182 1.95 -10.45 10.51
CA ALA A 182 3.00 -11.16 9.79
C ALA A 182 4.04 -10.20 9.19
N LEU A 183 5.29 -10.66 9.10
CA LEU A 183 6.39 -9.95 8.42
C LEU A 183 6.97 -10.85 7.33
N MET A 184 7.02 -10.36 6.11
CA MET A 184 7.81 -10.96 5.04
C MET A 184 9.22 -10.37 5.05
N PHE A 185 10.25 -11.18 4.82
CA PHE A 185 11.61 -10.70 4.60
C PHE A 185 12.25 -11.39 3.41
N CYS A 186 13.22 -10.72 2.79
CA CYS A 186 14.14 -11.32 1.84
C CYS A 186 15.57 -11.25 2.39
N ALA A 187 16.31 -12.35 2.26
CA ALA A 187 17.70 -12.44 2.66
C ALA A 187 18.57 -12.94 1.51
N SER A 188 19.72 -12.31 1.34
CA SER A 188 20.71 -12.67 0.33
C SER A 188 21.96 -13.25 0.94
N PRO A 189 22.62 -14.19 0.24
CA PRO A 189 23.93 -14.67 0.66
C PRO A 189 24.96 -13.55 0.55
N ILE A 190 25.81 -13.41 1.55
CA ILE A 190 27.00 -12.56 1.52
C ILE A 190 28.19 -13.46 1.21
N GLU A 191 29.04 -13.02 0.28
CA GLU A 191 30.33 -13.67 0.04
C GLU A 191 31.20 -13.58 1.29
N SER A 192 31.37 -14.73 1.95
CA SER A 192 32.28 -14.90 3.07
C SER A 192 33.59 -15.51 2.57
N GLN A 193 34.70 -15.20 3.24
CA GLN A 193 35.98 -15.90 3.02
C GLN A 193 35.90 -17.39 3.43
N SER A 194 34.87 -17.78 4.18
CA SER A 194 34.56 -19.18 4.51
C SER A 194 33.80 -19.87 3.37
N LYS A 195 33.98 -21.19 3.19
CA LYS A 195 33.25 -21.99 2.18
C LYS A 195 31.73 -22.07 2.36
N LYS A 196 31.19 -21.51 3.46
CA LYS A 196 29.76 -21.53 3.80
C LYS A 196 29.21 -20.11 3.66
N PRO A 197 28.09 -19.90 2.94
CA PRO A 197 27.51 -18.57 2.79
C PRO A 197 26.97 -18.12 4.14
N SER A 198 27.12 -16.84 4.47
CA SER A 198 26.30 -16.17 5.48
C SER A 198 25.13 -15.47 4.80
N TYR A 199 24.04 -15.22 5.50
CA TYR A 199 22.88 -14.49 4.95
C TYR A 199 22.65 -13.19 5.68
N ARG A 200 22.20 -12.17 4.94
CA ARG A 200 21.74 -10.89 5.50
C ARG A 200 20.39 -10.55 4.94
N VAL A 201 19.52 -10.01 5.79
CA VAL A 201 18.20 -9.53 5.38
C VAL A 201 18.38 -8.28 4.54
N ASP A 202 17.93 -8.33 3.28
CA ASP A 202 17.92 -7.20 2.36
C ASP A 202 16.89 -6.16 2.82
N TYR A 203 15.65 -6.63 2.99
CA TYR A 203 14.51 -5.81 3.37
C TYR A 203 13.41 -6.68 3.99
N SER A 204 12.43 -6.03 4.61
CA SER A 204 11.24 -6.66 5.13
C SER A 204 10.00 -5.80 4.95
N VAL A 205 8.84 -6.45 4.92
CA VAL A 205 7.53 -5.84 4.70
C VAL A 205 6.57 -6.43 5.73
N GLY A 206 6.01 -5.59 6.59
CA GLY A 206 5.02 -5.97 7.57
C GLY A 206 3.61 -5.92 7.00
N SER A 207 2.75 -6.81 7.49
CA SER A 207 1.30 -6.63 7.44
C SER A 207 0.88 -5.39 8.24
N LYS A 208 -0.35 -4.93 8.02
CA LYS A 208 -0.90 -3.74 8.71
C LYS A 208 -0.96 -3.88 10.24
N SER A 209 -0.97 -5.11 10.74
CA SER A 209 -1.04 -5.44 12.17
C SER A 209 0.29 -5.96 12.73
N ALA A 210 1.33 -6.09 11.91
CA ALA A 210 2.63 -6.55 12.36
C ALA A 210 3.29 -5.52 13.29
N PRO A 211 3.97 -5.97 14.36
CA PRO A 211 4.78 -5.08 15.17
C PRO A 211 5.87 -4.42 14.32
N ILE A 212 6.27 -3.21 14.72
CA ILE A 212 7.42 -2.53 14.14
C ILE A 212 8.70 -3.29 14.52
N VAL A 213 9.25 -4.04 13.56
CA VAL A 213 10.51 -4.77 13.69
C VAL A 213 11.44 -4.35 12.56
N ILE A 214 12.60 -3.81 12.91
CA ILE A 214 13.64 -3.46 11.93
C ILE A 214 14.53 -4.68 11.75
N THR A 215 14.40 -5.35 10.60
CA THR A 215 15.25 -6.51 10.25
C THR A 215 16.19 -6.25 9.07
N SER A 216 15.94 -5.25 8.23
CA SER A 216 16.84 -4.91 7.11
C SER A 216 18.26 -4.63 7.60
N GLY A 217 19.25 -5.19 6.90
CA GLY A 217 20.66 -5.11 7.26
C GLY A 217 21.10 -6.09 8.36
N THR A 218 20.20 -6.87 8.94
CA THR A 218 20.52 -7.82 10.02
C THR A 218 21.14 -9.10 9.45
N ASP A 219 22.23 -9.56 10.06
CA ASP A 219 22.83 -10.86 9.77
C ASP A 219 21.98 -12.00 10.33
N VAL A 220 21.70 -12.99 9.48
CA VAL A 220 20.88 -14.15 9.85
C VAL A 220 21.76 -15.15 10.61
N PRO A 221 21.39 -15.61 11.81
CA PRO A 221 22.19 -16.57 12.57
C PRO A 221 22.36 -17.90 11.85
N ASP A 222 23.55 -18.49 11.92
CA ASP A 222 23.92 -19.78 11.30
C ASP A 222 22.99 -20.97 11.63
N SER A 223 22.23 -20.89 12.72
CA SER A 223 21.26 -21.88 13.15
C SER A 223 19.87 -21.71 12.54
N SER A 224 19.65 -20.63 11.78
CA SER A 224 18.36 -20.30 11.17
C SER A 224 17.99 -21.25 10.03
N ILE A 225 16.70 -21.46 9.85
CA ILE A 225 16.07 -22.22 8.79
C ILE A 225 16.33 -21.63 7.40
N VAL A 226 16.70 -20.36 7.33
CA VAL A 226 17.16 -19.70 6.09
C VAL A 226 18.27 -20.50 5.41
N TYR A 227 19.25 -20.99 6.18
CA TYR A 227 20.38 -21.76 5.66
C TYR A 227 19.99 -23.14 5.10
N SER A 228 18.77 -23.62 5.38
CA SER A 228 18.28 -24.90 4.86
C SER A 228 17.68 -24.80 3.46
N CYS A 229 17.36 -23.59 2.99
CA CYS A 229 16.78 -23.35 1.67
C CYS A 229 17.90 -23.31 0.62
N THR A 230 18.44 -24.48 0.27
CA THR A 230 19.59 -24.64 -0.63
C THR A 230 19.22 -24.66 -2.12
N ALA A 231 17.94 -24.80 -2.46
CA ALA A 231 17.43 -24.83 -3.83
C ALA A 231 16.23 -23.90 -4.03
N ILE A 232 16.07 -23.39 -5.26
CA ILE A 232 14.92 -22.57 -5.65
C ILE A 232 13.62 -23.39 -5.49
N GLY A 233 12.63 -22.81 -4.81
CA GLY A 233 11.34 -23.42 -4.52
C GLY A 233 11.34 -24.37 -3.32
N GLN A 234 12.49 -24.66 -2.71
CA GLN A 234 12.55 -25.45 -1.48
C GLN A 234 11.92 -24.66 -0.33
N THR A 235 10.90 -25.22 0.31
CA THR A 235 10.24 -24.64 1.47
C THR A 235 10.71 -25.31 2.76
N ASN A 236 10.81 -24.55 3.85
CA ASN A 236 11.08 -25.11 5.17
C ASN A 236 10.49 -24.23 6.27
N ARG A 237 10.35 -24.77 7.49
CA ARG A 237 9.81 -24.02 8.64
C ARG A 237 10.56 -24.36 9.92
N LYS A 238 10.70 -23.38 10.79
CA LYS A 238 11.25 -23.55 12.13
C LYS A 238 10.72 -22.45 13.05
N THR A 239 10.71 -22.72 14.34
CA THR A 239 10.46 -21.69 15.34
C THR A 239 11.78 -21.03 15.74
N GLU A 240 11.86 -19.70 15.63
CA GLU A 240 13.09 -18.93 15.81
C GLU A 240 12.84 -17.64 16.60
N ASP A 241 13.90 -17.08 17.19
CA ASP A 241 13.83 -15.95 18.12
C ASP A 241 14.77 -14.78 17.76
N TRP A 242 15.42 -14.83 16.59
CA TRP A 242 16.39 -13.81 16.17
C TRP A 242 15.74 -12.57 15.53
N ILE A 243 14.44 -12.62 15.22
CA ILE A 243 13.69 -11.52 14.58
C ILE A 243 13.07 -10.60 15.62
N SER A 244 12.47 -11.19 16.66
CA SER A 244 11.88 -10.48 17.78
C SER A 244 11.92 -11.38 19.02
N LYS A 245 11.70 -10.80 20.21
CA LYS A 245 11.71 -11.55 21.47
C LYS A 245 10.60 -12.61 21.47
N GLY A 246 11.01 -13.86 21.50
CA GLY A 246 10.11 -15.02 21.63
C GLY A 246 10.24 -15.97 20.47
N ASN A 247 9.79 -17.20 20.70
CA ASN A 247 9.79 -18.27 19.71
C ASN A 247 8.67 -18.06 18.69
N LEU A 248 9.02 -17.54 17.51
CA LEU A 248 8.08 -17.23 16.43
C LEU A 248 8.20 -18.25 15.28
N PRO A 249 7.09 -18.69 14.67
CA PRO A 249 7.14 -19.47 13.43
C PRO A 249 7.77 -18.65 12.30
N VAL A 250 8.82 -19.20 11.71
CA VAL A 250 9.48 -18.72 10.50
C VAL A 250 9.32 -19.77 9.42
N GLU A 251 8.69 -19.40 8.31
CA GLU A 251 8.52 -20.23 7.12
C GLU A 251 9.30 -19.61 5.96
N CYS A 252 10.17 -20.38 5.31
CA CYS A 252 11.07 -19.89 4.27
C CYS A 252 10.88 -20.64 2.96
N VAL A 253 11.19 -19.97 1.86
CA VAL A 253 11.31 -20.55 0.52
C VAL A 253 12.57 -20.04 -0.18
N GLY A 254 13.32 -20.93 -0.81
CA GLY A 254 14.43 -20.54 -1.69
C GLY A 254 13.93 -19.83 -2.93
N ILE A 255 14.52 -18.68 -3.27
CA ILE A 255 14.17 -17.85 -4.43
C ILE A 255 15.42 -17.63 -5.32
N PRO A 256 15.25 -17.20 -6.58
CA PRO A 256 16.38 -16.99 -7.49
C PRO A 256 17.46 -16.08 -6.91
N ALA A 257 18.71 -16.48 -7.12
CA ALA A 257 19.88 -15.71 -6.71
C ALA A 257 20.07 -14.45 -7.58
N PHE A 258 20.83 -13.49 -7.09
CA PHE A 258 21.36 -12.44 -7.96
C PHE A 258 22.34 -13.02 -8.99
N ALA A 259 22.51 -12.33 -10.11
CA ALA A 259 23.44 -12.75 -11.15
C ALA A 259 24.85 -12.91 -10.57
N GLY A 260 25.47 -14.09 -10.79
CA GLY A 260 26.81 -14.40 -10.29
C GLY A 260 26.86 -15.07 -8.91
N ALA A 261 25.77 -15.12 -8.15
CA ALA A 261 25.74 -15.78 -6.84
C ALA A 261 25.54 -17.31 -6.94
N SER A 262 26.30 -18.07 -6.16
CA SER A 262 26.26 -19.54 -6.14
C SER A 262 25.13 -20.13 -5.28
N TYR A 263 24.57 -19.33 -4.37
CA TYR A 263 23.53 -19.75 -3.43
C TYR A 263 22.23 -18.98 -3.71
N PRO A 264 21.05 -19.62 -3.54
CA PRO A 264 19.79 -18.94 -3.70
C PRO A 264 19.62 -17.83 -2.66
N ARG A 265 18.81 -16.83 -2.99
CA ARG A 265 18.25 -15.93 -1.98
C ARG A 265 17.12 -16.66 -1.24
N VAL A 266 16.67 -16.13 -0.12
CA VAL A 266 15.58 -16.74 0.66
C VAL A 266 14.51 -15.68 0.95
N ALA A 267 13.26 -16.02 0.68
CA ALA A 267 12.11 -15.25 1.16
C ALA A 267 11.50 -15.98 2.35
N GLY A 268 11.21 -15.25 3.43
CA GLY A 268 10.61 -15.81 4.63
C GLY A 268 9.38 -15.05 5.09
N ILE A 269 8.46 -15.74 5.77
CA ILE A 269 7.35 -15.18 6.52
C ILE A 269 7.56 -15.50 8.00
N VAL A 270 7.43 -14.47 8.82
CA VAL A 270 7.40 -14.53 10.28
C VAL A 270 5.97 -14.29 10.72
N ARG A 271 5.44 -15.16 11.56
CA ARG A 271 4.10 -15.00 12.12
C ARG A 271 4.21 -14.58 13.58
N PHE A 272 3.65 -13.43 13.89
CA PHE A 272 3.59 -12.93 15.25
C PHE A 272 2.36 -13.51 15.96
N ARG A 273 2.43 -13.63 17.28
CA ARG A 273 1.25 -13.98 18.07
C ARG A 273 0.29 -12.79 18.05
N ALA A 274 -1.02 -13.01 18.19
CA ALA A 274 -1.99 -11.92 18.24
C ALA A 274 -1.68 -10.87 19.32
N GLN A 275 -1.07 -11.29 20.44
CA GLN A 275 -0.60 -10.40 21.51
C GLN A 275 0.65 -9.57 21.16
N ASP A 276 1.40 -9.99 20.15
CA ASP A 276 2.58 -9.27 19.65
C ASP A 276 2.21 -8.32 18.50
N ALA A 277 0.94 -8.30 18.07
CA ALA A 277 0.46 -7.35 17.08
C ALA A 277 0.77 -5.92 17.53
N ASP A 278 1.00 -5.02 16.57
CA ASP A 278 1.22 -3.62 16.92
C ASP A 278 -0.01 -3.11 17.71
N PRO A 279 0.15 -2.70 18.99
CA PRO A 279 -0.96 -2.21 19.80
C PRO A 279 -1.51 -0.87 19.27
N LEU A 280 -0.79 -0.24 18.35
CA LEU A 280 -1.22 0.95 17.62
C LEU A 280 -1.78 0.62 16.23
N ALA A 281 -1.79 -0.66 15.82
CA ALA A 281 -2.43 -1.08 14.59
C ALA A 281 -3.87 -0.55 14.52
N LEU A 282 -4.29 -0.22 13.31
CA LEU A 282 -5.63 0.28 13.07
C LEU A 282 -6.65 -0.81 13.40
N HIS A 283 -7.55 -0.52 14.35
CA HIS A 283 -8.61 -1.45 14.74
C HIS A 283 -9.90 -1.14 13.98
N VAL A 284 -10.49 -2.14 13.31
CA VAL A 284 -11.79 -1.99 12.66
C VAL A 284 -12.89 -2.59 13.53
N VAL A 285 -13.97 -1.84 13.75
CA VAL A 285 -15.15 -2.28 14.50
C VAL A 285 -16.43 -1.97 13.74
N HIS A 286 -17.48 -2.78 13.93
CA HIS A 286 -18.82 -2.42 13.45
C HIS A 286 -19.53 -1.52 14.47
N GLY A 287 -19.99 -0.33 14.04
CA GLY A 287 -20.68 0.58 14.93
C GLY A 287 -20.92 1.99 14.36
N ASP A 288 -21.48 2.86 15.20
CA ASP A 288 -21.63 4.29 14.92
C ASP A 288 -20.43 5.04 15.48
N VAL A 289 -19.64 5.69 14.62
CA VAL A 289 -18.47 6.48 15.02
C VAL A 289 -18.81 7.59 16.01
N LEU A 290 -20.07 8.08 16.02
CA LEU A 290 -20.53 9.08 16.99
C LEU A 290 -20.80 8.46 18.37
N LYS A 291 -20.72 7.14 18.52
CA LYS A 291 -20.79 6.38 19.77
C LYS A 291 -19.50 5.57 19.95
N PRO A 292 -18.35 6.25 20.11
CA PRO A 292 -17.05 5.58 20.07
C PRO A 292 -16.84 4.65 21.28
N VAL A 293 -16.28 3.46 21.02
CA VAL A 293 -15.89 2.46 22.03
C VAL A 293 -14.72 2.93 22.89
N GLY A 294 -14.60 2.37 24.09
CA GLY A 294 -13.55 2.72 25.06
C GLY A 294 -13.99 3.77 26.08
N THR A 295 -13.19 3.96 27.12
CA THR A 295 -13.45 4.91 28.24
C THR A 295 -12.46 6.05 28.29
N GLU A 296 -11.35 5.94 27.55
CA GLU A 296 -10.36 7.00 27.42
C GLU A 296 -10.93 8.26 26.74
N PRO A 297 -10.25 9.41 26.89
CA PRO A 297 -10.50 10.59 26.09
C PRO A 297 -10.38 10.34 24.58
N LYS A 298 -11.25 10.95 23.77
CA LYS A 298 -11.41 10.61 22.34
C LYS A 298 -11.52 11.83 21.43
N VAL A 299 -11.06 11.67 20.20
CA VAL A 299 -11.38 12.58 19.10
C VAL A 299 -12.04 11.82 17.96
N ILE A 300 -13.24 12.23 17.58
CA ILE A 300 -14.00 11.69 16.46
C ILE A 300 -13.73 12.56 15.24
N CYS A 301 -13.20 11.97 14.17
CA CYS A 301 -12.95 12.70 12.94
C CYS A 301 -14.14 12.63 11.99
N GLN A 302 -14.36 13.71 11.26
CA GLN A 302 -15.32 13.78 10.18
C GLN A 302 -14.73 14.54 8.99
N LEU A 303 -14.93 14.02 7.79
CA LEU A 303 -14.52 14.70 6.56
C LEU A 303 -15.53 15.81 6.23
N VAL A 304 -15.01 17.02 5.99
CA VAL A 304 -15.78 18.21 5.63
C VAL A 304 -15.21 18.85 4.36
N ASN A 305 -16.05 19.49 3.57
CA ASN A 305 -15.62 20.17 2.34
C ASN A 305 -15.27 21.64 2.54
N ASP A 306 -14.43 22.19 1.66
CA ASP A 306 -13.91 23.56 1.67
C ASP A 306 -14.99 24.66 1.46
N GLN A 307 -16.22 24.27 1.14
CA GLN A 307 -17.37 25.17 0.95
C GLN A 307 -18.42 25.07 2.07
N ALA A 308 -18.29 24.11 2.98
CA ALA A 308 -19.32 23.81 3.98
C ALA A 308 -19.36 24.86 5.08
N ARG A 309 -20.38 25.74 5.06
CA ARG A 309 -20.72 26.59 6.21
C ARG A 309 -21.41 25.81 7.33
N THR A 310 -21.97 24.66 7.01
CA THR A 310 -22.64 23.76 7.95
C THR A 310 -22.30 22.32 7.57
N TRP A 311 -22.13 21.43 8.54
CA TRP A 311 -22.04 20.00 8.30
C TRP A 311 -23.35 19.44 7.70
N GLY A 312 -23.31 19.06 6.42
CA GLY A 312 -24.50 18.63 5.67
C GLY A 312 -24.40 17.23 5.03
N GLY A 313 -23.24 16.56 5.11
CA GLY A 313 -23.00 15.27 4.44
C GLY A 313 -22.57 14.17 5.41
N GLY A 314 -23.00 12.93 5.15
CA GLY A 314 -22.53 11.72 5.82
C GLY A 314 -22.55 11.81 7.36
N VAL A 315 -21.46 11.36 7.99
CA VAL A 315 -21.25 11.44 9.44
C VAL A 315 -21.37 12.87 9.96
N ALA A 316 -20.90 13.86 9.19
CA ALA A 316 -20.94 15.26 9.62
C ALA A 316 -22.39 15.76 9.78
N ARG A 317 -23.31 15.31 8.93
CA ARG A 317 -24.75 15.60 9.11
C ARG A 317 -25.28 15.01 10.41
N SER A 318 -24.97 13.75 10.69
CA SER A 318 -25.38 13.09 11.95
C SER A 318 -24.75 13.77 13.18
N ALA A 319 -23.51 14.22 13.06
CA ALA A 319 -22.81 14.98 14.11
C ALA A 319 -23.47 16.34 14.36
N ALA A 320 -23.99 17.02 13.34
CA ALA A 320 -24.68 18.30 13.50
C ALA A 320 -25.98 18.17 14.30
N VAL A 321 -26.72 17.08 14.07
CA VAL A 321 -27.94 16.77 14.83
C VAL A 321 -27.60 16.46 16.28
N LYS A 322 -26.55 15.65 16.51
CA LYS A 322 -26.15 15.23 17.85
C LYS A 322 -25.47 16.33 18.66
N TYR A 323 -24.70 17.19 18.00
CA TYR A 323 -23.84 18.22 18.62
C TYR A 323 -24.06 19.61 17.98
N PRO A 324 -25.25 20.21 18.14
CA PRO A 324 -25.59 21.48 17.49
C PRO A 324 -24.71 22.66 17.93
N ASN A 325 -24.20 22.64 19.16
CA ASN A 325 -23.29 23.67 19.66
C ASN A 325 -21.93 23.62 18.94
N ALA A 326 -21.38 22.42 18.72
CA ALA A 326 -20.12 22.23 18.01
C ALA A 326 -20.21 22.62 16.53
N GLN A 327 -21.36 22.34 15.89
CA GLN A 327 -21.66 22.84 14.55
C GLN A 327 -21.63 24.37 14.48
N ARG A 328 -22.21 25.07 15.48
CA ARG A 328 -22.19 26.55 15.51
C ARG A 328 -20.76 27.08 15.63
N GLN A 329 -19.95 26.52 16.54
CA GLN A 329 -18.54 26.88 16.69
C GLN A 329 -17.77 26.68 15.39
N PHE A 330 -17.96 25.54 14.72
CA PHE A 330 -17.37 25.27 13.41
C PHE A 330 -17.78 26.33 12.39
N SER A 331 -19.07 26.67 12.33
CA SER A 331 -19.60 27.65 11.39
C SER A 331 -18.97 29.03 11.59
N ASP A 332 -18.88 29.48 12.85
CA ASP A 332 -18.30 30.78 13.24
C ASP A 332 -16.79 30.85 12.96
N TRP A 333 -16.08 29.73 13.10
CA TRP A 333 -14.67 29.63 12.73
C TRP A 333 -14.49 29.59 11.21
N PHE A 334 -15.30 28.80 10.50
CA PHE A 334 -15.15 28.55 9.07
C PHE A 334 -15.35 29.80 8.22
N VAL A 335 -16.27 30.69 8.63
CA VAL A 335 -16.51 31.98 7.92
C VAL A 335 -15.32 32.93 8.00
N LYS A 336 -14.44 32.79 9.00
CA LYS A 336 -13.23 33.62 9.17
C LYS A 336 -12.09 33.17 8.25
N LEU A 337 -12.15 31.96 7.71
CA LEU A 337 -11.10 31.42 6.85
C LEU A 337 -11.31 31.81 5.38
N PRO A 338 -10.29 32.39 4.70
CA PRO A 338 -10.35 32.63 3.27
C PRO A 338 -10.36 31.29 2.53
N ARG A 339 -11.22 31.15 1.50
CA ARG A 339 -11.45 29.88 0.80
C ARG A 339 -10.17 29.16 0.38
N ARG A 340 -9.20 29.91 -0.16
CA ARG A 340 -7.90 29.39 -0.62
C ARG A 340 -7.03 28.75 0.49
N ALA A 341 -7.30 29.03 1.76
CA ALA A 341 -6.55 28.52 2.90
C ALA A 341 -7.30 27.44 3.68
N ARG A 342 -8.49 27.02 3.25
CA ARG A 342 -9.33 26.08 4.03
C ARG A 342 -8.86 24.64 3.95
N LEU A 343 -8.38 24.19 2.79
CA LEU A 343 -7.98 22.79 2.61
C LEU A 343 -6.75 22.45 3.47
N GLY A 344 -6.88 21.44 4.31
CA GLY A 344 -5.86 20.97 5.24
C GLY A 344 -6.03 21.51 6.66
N GLU A 345 -6.97 22.42 6.87
CA GLU A 345 -7.31 22.93 8.20
C GLU A 345 -8.19 21.94 8.98
N VAL A 346 -8.04 21.96 10.31
CA VAL A 346 -8.84 21.15 11.22
C VAL A 346 -9.47 22.05 12.27
N HIS A 347 -10.78 21.88 12.47
CA HIS A 347 -11.48 22.49 13.59
C HIS A 347 -11.78 21.44 14.66
N PHE A 348 -11.30 21.68 15.86
CA PHE A 348 -11.60 20.86 17.03
C PHE A 348 -12.71 21.52 17.85
N ALA A 349 -13.72 20.73 18.23
CA ALA A 349 -14.80 21.17 19.11
C ALA A 349 -14.94 20.18 20.27
N ASP A 350 -14.91 20.66 21.51
CA ASP A 350 -15.25 19.88 22.69
C ASP A 350 -16.77 19.64 22.73
N VAL A 351 -17.18 18.38 22.83
CA VAL A 351 -18.59 17.98 22.92
C VAL A 351 -18.95 17.35 24.28
N GLY A 352 -18.07 17.49 25.27
CA GLY A 352 -18.22 16.94 26.61
C GLY A 352 -17.87 15.46 26.70
N ASN A 353 -17.88 14.93 27.93
CA ASN A 353 -17.54 13.52 28.22
C ASN A 353 -16.18 13.10 27.64
N ASN A 354 -15.18 13.97 27.78
CA ASN A 354 -13.82 13.77 27.25
C ASN A 354 -13.80 13.42 25.74
N THR A 355 -14.75 13.95 24.97
CA THR A 355 -14.89 13.67 23.54
C THR A 355 -14.82 14.96 22.74
N TYR A 356 -14.02 14.94 21.68
CA TYR A 356 -13.85 16.03 20.73
C TYR A 356 -14.35 15.62 19.34
N ILE A 357 -14.85 16.58 18.56
CA ILE A 357 -15.07 16.43 17.12
C ILE A 357 -13.96 17.15 16.38
N ALA A 358 -13.24 16.44 15.51
CA ALA A 358 -12.29 17.01 14.56
C ALA A 358 -12.91 17.08 13.16
N SER A 359 -13.18 18.29 12.69
CA SER A 359 -13.69 18.55 11.34
C SER A 359 -12.52 18.74 10.38
N LEU A 360 -12.25 17.73 9.55
CA LEU A 360 -11.11 17.70 8.63
C LEU A 360 -11.51 18.32 7.29
N ILE A 361 -10.98 19.49 6.94
CA ILE A 361 -11.28 20.13 5.65
C ILE A 361 -10.36 19.54 4.57
N ALA A 362 -10.74 18.38 4.05
CA ALA A 362 -9.96 17.63 3.07
C ALA A 362 -10.77 17.20 1.84
N GLN A 363 -11.90 17.85 1.60
CA GLN A 363 -12.73 17.63 0.41
C GLN A 363 -12.91 18.94 -0.37
N GLU A 364 -12.70 18.89 -1.68
CA GLU A 364 -12.93 20.02 -2.59
C GLU A 364 -14.36 19.99 -3.16
N GLY A 365 -15.18 20.96 -2.74
CA GLY A 365 -16.57 21.09 -3.12
C GLY A 365 -17.47 19.94 -2.65
N TYR A 366 -18.67 19.85 -3.22
CA TYR A 366 -19.68 18.84 -2.91
C TYR A 366 -20.49 18.48 -4.16
N GLY A 367 -21.26 17.38 -4.11
CA GLY A 367 -22.07 16.89 -5.22
C GLY A 367 -21.32 15.99 -6.20
N ALA A 368 -22.01 15.57 -7.26
CA ALA A 368 -21.46 14.67 -8.29
C ALA A 368 -20.17 15.22 -8.92
N SER A 369 -19.25 14.33 -9.27
CA SER A 369 -17.94 14.65 -9.85
C SER A 369 -17.42 13.46 -10.63
N SER A 370 -16.69 13.71 -11.73
CA SER A 370 -15.96 12.67 -12.47
C SER A 370 -14.64 12.28 -11.79
N THR A 371 -14.16 13.07 -10.83
CA THR A 371 -12.96 12.78 -10.03
C THR A 371 -13.29 12.75 -8.53
N PRO A 372 -12.56 11.95 -7.73
CA PRO A 372 -12.68 11.98 -6.28
C PRO A 372 -12.53 13.41 -5.76
N ARG A 373 -13.43 13.83 -4.86
CA ARG A 373 -13.37 15.16 -4.24
C ARG A 373 -12.48 15.20 -3.02
N ILE A 374 -12.11 14.04 -2.46
CA ILE A 374 -11.12 13.98 -1.40
C ILE A 374 -9.77 14.50 -1.92
N ARG A 375 -9.00 15.16 -1.06
CA ARG A 375 -7.66 15.65 -1.36
C ARG A 375 -6.71 15.06 -0.33
N TYR A 376 -5.91 14.09 -0.75
CA TYR A 376 -5.05 13.31 0.14
C TYR A 376 -3.96 14.14 0.82
N ALA A 377 -3.29 15.05 0.11
CA ALA A 377 -2.29 15.92 0.74
C ALA A 377 -2.89 16.85 1.82
N PRO A 378 -4.04 17.51 1.60
CA PRO A 378 -4.81 18.14 2.68
C PRO A 378 -5.22 17.17 3.81
N LEU A 379 -5.68 15.96 3.49
CA LEU A 379 -6.05 14.97 4.49
C LEU A 379 -4.87 14.57 5.37
N GLU A 380 -3.70 14.36 4.78
CA GLU A 380 -2.46 14.06 5.50
C GLU A 380 -2.12 15.21 6.46
N ARG A 381 -2.20 16.47 6.03
CA ARG A 381 -2.04 17.62 6.93
C ARG A 381 -3.05 17.61 8.06
N CYS A 382 -4.32 17.31 7.75
CA CYS A 382 -5.35 17.18 8.77
C CYS A 382 -5.01 16.07 9.77
N PHE A 383 -4.60 14.89 9.32
CA PHE A 383 -4.22 13.80 10.22
C PHE A 383 -2.96 14.10 11.02
N ARG A 384 -1.98 14.82 10.47
CA ARG A 384 -0.82 15.31 11.25
C ARG A 384 -1.27 16.24 12.38
N ALA A 385 -2.16 17.18 12.10
CA ALA A 385 -2.72 18.07 13.12
C ALA A 385 -3.55 17.32 14.17
N VAL A 386 -4.36 16.33 13.75
CA VAL A 386 -5.09 15.44 14.67
C VAL A 386 -4.13 14.60 15.50
N ALA A 387 -3.04 14.10 14.93
CA ALA A 387 -2.04 13.32 15.66
C ALA A 387 -1.39 14.15 16.76
N GLU A 388 -0.99 15.39 16.45
CA GLU A 388 -0.42 16.33 17.41
C GLU A 388 -1.42 16.68 18.52
N PHE A 389 -2.66 17.00 18.15
CA PHE A 389 -3.72 17.27 19.11
C PHE A 389 -4.01 16.07 20.01
N ALA A 390 -4.12 14.88 19.43
CA ALA A 390 -4.39 13.65 20.17
C ALA A 390 -3.26 13.28 21.11
N ALA A 391 -2.00 13.33 20.65
CA ALA A 391 -0.84 13.06 21.47
C ALA A 391 -0.70 14.07 22.63
N GLY A 392 -0.95 15.36 22.37
CA GLY A 392 -0.87 16.41 23.40
C GLY A 392 -1.93 16.30 24.49
N HIS A 393 -3.06 15.64 24.22
CA HIS A 393 -4.19 15.50 25.15
C HIS A 393 -4.45 14.05 25.60
N GLY A 394 -3.61 13.09 25.19
CA GLY A 394 -3.79 11.67 25.51
C GLY A 394 -5.06 11.04 24.91
N LEU A 395 -5.48 11.49 23.73
CA LEU A 395 -6.72 11.07 23.07
C LEU A 395 -6.50 9.83 22.17
N SER A 396 -7.49 8.95 22.08
CA SER A 396 -7.60 8.00 20.96
C SER A 396 -8.40 8.60 19.80
N VAL A 397 -8.07 8.20 18.57
CA VAL A 397 -8.69 8.71 17.33
C VAL A 397 -9.71 7.72 16.81
N HIS A 398 -10.92 8.23 16.52
CA HIS A 398 -12.05 7.45 16.02
C HIS A 398 -12.46 7.99 14.65
N LEU A 399 -12.38 7.14 13.63
CA LEU A 399 -12.63 7.50 12.23
C LEU A 399 -13.82 6.70 11.69
N PRO A 400 -14.74 7.29 10.91
CA PRO A 400 -15.50 6.49 9.97
C PRO A 400 -14.59 6.02 8.85
N ARG A 401 -15.09 5.13 7.98
CA ARG A 401 -14.42 4.81 6.72
C ARG A 401 -14.42 6.02 5.77
N ILE A 402 -13.49 6.96 5.97
CA ILE A 402 -13.35 8.19 5.19
C ILE A 402 -12.95 7.84 3.75
N GLY A 403 -13.60 8.45 2.76
CA GLY A 403 -13.29 8.19 1.34
C GLY A 403 -14.22 7.18 0.66
N SER A 404 -14.79 6.21 1.38
CA SER A 404 -15.71 5.20 0.81
C SER A 404 -17.16 5.71 0.57
N GLY A 405 -17.39 7.01 0.70
CA GLY A 405 -18.69 7.65 0.56
C GLY A 405 -18.75 8.67 -0.58
N GLN A 406 -19.51 9.75 -0.39
CA GLN A 406 -19.79 10.79 -1.40
C GLN A 406 -18.55 11.52 -1.96
N SER A 407 -17.38 11.35 -1.35
CA SER A 407 -16.11 11.94 -1.80
C SER A 407 -15.34 11.09 -2.80
N GLY A 408 -15.71 9.81 -3.00
CA GLY A 408 -15.17 8.92 -4.03
C GLY A 408 -13.69 8.53 -3.88
N GLY A 409 -13.15 8.58 -2.66
CA GLY A 409 -11.74 8.25 -2.37
C GLY A 409 -11.47 6.75 -2.20
N SER A 410 -10.20 6.37 -2.26
CA SER A 410 -9.71 5.02 -1.92
C SER A 410 -9.50 4.94 -0.41
N TRP A 411 -10.20 4.02 0.25
CA TRP A 411 -9.96 3.75 1.68
C TRP A 411 -8.52 3.28 1.92
N ASP A 412 -7.95 2.44 1.04
CA ASP A 412 -6.60 1.91 1.23
C ASP A 412 -5.56 3.04 1.32
N THR A 413 -5.71 4.08 0.49
CA THR A 413 -4.86 5.27 0.54
C THR A 413 -5.10 6.09 1.81
N VAL A 414 -6.35 6.22 2.28
CA VAL A 414 -6.64 6.91 3.55
C VAL A 414 -6.06 6.16 4.75
N GLU A 415 -6.16 4.84 4.74
CA GLU A 415 -5.61 3.96 5.77
C GLU A 415 -4.09 4.08 5.85
N GLU A 416 -3.41 4.09 4.71
CA GLU A 416 -1.96 4.32 4.63
C GLU A 416 -1.56 5.69 5.18
N ILE A 417 -2.26 6.76 4.79
CA ILE A 417 -2.02 8.11 5.34
C ILE A 417 -2.24 8.11 6.86
N ALA A 418 -3.27 7.40 7.35
CA ALA A 418 -3.54 7.28 8.79
C ALA A 418 -2.42 6.51 9.51
N GLN A 419 -1.87 5.47 8.91
CA GLN A 419 -0.70 4.74 9.43
C GLN A 419 0.53 5.67 9.54
N ASP A 420 0.85 6.38 8.46
CA ASP A 420 2.04 7.26 8.39
C ASP A 420 1.96 8.54 9.23
N THR A 421 0.76 8.89 9.70
CA THR A 421 0.53 10.14 10.45
C THR A 421 0.09 9.89 11.89
N LEU A 422 -1.06 9.23 12.09
CA LEU A 422 -1.65 9.02 13.42
C LEU A 422 -0.88 7.92 14.18
N ILE A 423 -0.77 6.74 13.56
CA ILE A 423 -0.16 5.56 14.18
C ILE A 423 1.34 5.79 14.39
N ALA A 424 2.03 6.33 13.38
CA ALA A 424 3.43 6.71 13.47
C ALA A 424 3.75 7.71 14.62
N LYS A 425 2.75 8.45 15.11
CA LYS A 425 2.85 9.36 16.27
C LYS A 425 2.46 8.72 17.60
N GLY A 426 2.22 7.41 17.64
CA GLY A 426 1.84 6.71 18.87
C GLY A 426 0.35 6.80 19.20
N VAL A 427 -0.50 7.26 18.27
CA VAL A 427 -1.92 7.48 18.53
C VAL A 427 -2.71 6.22 18.17
N ARG A 428 -3.52 5.72 19.12
CA ARG A 428 -4.44 4.59 18.87
C ARG A 428 -5.56 5.03 17.94
N VAL A 429 -5.81 4.26 16.89
CA VAL A 429 -6.83 4.53 15.88
C VAL A 429 -7.88 3.43 15.82
N THR A 430 -9.16 3.80 15.85
CA THR A 430 -10.29 2.89 15.64
C THR A 430 -11.14 3.37 14.46
N VAL A 431 -11.39 2.48 13.51
CA VAL A 431 -12.22 2.71 12.33
C VAL A 431 -13.56 2.02 12.48
N TYR A 432 -14.62 2.75 12.17
CA TYR A 432 -15.99 2.28 12.29
C TYR A 432 -16.59 1.99 10.92
N ASP A 433 -16.92 0.73 10.70
CA ASP A 433 -17.78 0.29 9.62
C ASP A 433 -19.23 0.21 10.11
N LEU A 434 -20.18 0.59 9.25
CA LEU A 434 -21.59 0.39 9.60
C LEU A 434 -21.89 -1.12 9.63
N PRO A 435 -22.72 -1.60 10.58
CA PRO A 435 -23.12 -2.99 10.60
C PRO A 435 -23.71 -3.40 9.24
N PRO A 436 -23.37 -4.58 8.70
CA PRO A 436 -23.93 -5.05 7.44
C PRO A 436 -25.45 -5.06 7.53
N LYS A 437 -26.13 -4.51 6.51
CA LYS A 437 -27.59 -4.53 6.46
C LYS A 437 -28.06 -5.98 6.46
N ARG A 438 -29.05 -6.28 7.30
CA ARG A 438 -29.71 -7.60 7.32
C ARG A 438 -30.18 -7.92 5.90
N GLN A 439 -29.71 -9.01 5.31
CA GLN A 439 -30.28 -9.51 4.07
C GLN A 439 -31.70 -9.98 4.39
N ASN A 440 -32.70 -9.31 3.82
CA ASN A 440 -34.05 -9.85 3.80
C ASN A 440 -34.05 -11.00 2.81
N ASN A 441 -33.80 -12.22 3.29
CA ASN A 441 -34.17 -13.42 2.53
C ASN A 441 -35.69 -13.40 2.44
N GLY A 442 -36.20 -12.92 1.31
CA GLY A 442 -37.60 -13.11 0.92
C GLY A 442 -37.84 -14.60 0.83
N ALA A 443 -38.41 -15.18 1.89
CA ALA A 443 -39.13 -16.42 1.78
C ALA A 443 -40.39 -16.11 0.96
N GLU A 444 -40.32 -16.36 -0.35
CA GLU A 444 -41.50 -16.81 -1.09
C GLU A 444 -41.95 -18.13 -0.44
N LEU A 445 -42.81 -18.00 0.56
CA LEU A 445 -43.71 -19.07 0.94
C LEU A 445 -44.75 -19.16 -0.17
N LEU A 446 -44.57 -20.14 -1.05
CA LEU A 446 -45.64 -20.73 -1.84
C LEU A 446 -46.79 -21.11 -0.91
N ILE A 447 -47.90 -20.38 -1.01
CA ILE A 447 -49.26 -20.92 -1.03
C ILE A 447 -50.00 -20.21 -2.15
#